data_AF-R6JXE7-F1
#
_entry.id   AF-R6JXE7-F1
#
_cell.length_a   1.000
_cell.length_b   1.000
_cell.length_c   1.000
_cell.angle_alpha   90.00
_cell.angle_beta   90.00
_cell.angle_gamma   90.00
#
_symmetry.space_group_name_H-M   'P 1'
#
loop_
_entity.id
_entity.type
_entity.pdbx_description
1 polymer ?
#
loop_
_entity_poly.entity_id
_entity_poly.type
_entity_poly.pdbx_seq_one_letter_code
_entity_poly.pdbx_strand_id
1 'polypeptide(L)'
;MEGLSEEAELYRFYFKNGKPYHAEKGLELFTIDSGKYAFNTKGEMQTGKKVVNLEDGNVANFYFDEEGVMKTGKQVIFDEDLGETQNWYFHTDGSRKGQGFHGIKDNVLYVYGLRQEADKDLRFAPVELNGNQYLVNSNGAVQKATSSSKSNAMPELGSGYKDFMDENDKVWTVNTEGVIQSQNTAQ
;
A
#
# COMPACT_ATOMS: atom_id res chain seq x y z
N MET A 1 6.24 2.73 22.11
CA MET A 1 7.55 2.20 22.54
C MET A 1 7.62 0.80 21.97
N GLU A 2 8.13 0.63 20.74
CA GLU A 2 8.25 -0.70 20.10
C GLU A 2 9.60 -1.31 20.49
N GLY A 3 9.61 -2.59 20.89
CA GLY A 3 10.84 -3.35 21.15
C GLY A 3 11.01 -3.92 22.57
N LEU A 4 9.96 -3.96 23.39
CA LEU A 4 9.99 -4.78 24.60
C LEU A 4 9.71 -6.22 24.18
N SER A 5 10.71 -7.08 24.34
CA SER A 5 10.50 -8.52 24.26
C SER A 5 9.61 -8.88 25.45
N GLU A 6 8.49 -9.56 25.23
CA GLU A 6 7.58 -9.99 26.29
C GLU A 6 8.01 -11.37 26.82
N GLU A 7 7.99 -11.55 28.14
CA GLU A 7 8.51 -12.77 28.79
C GLU A 7 7.79 -14.06 28.36
N ALA A 8 6.61 -13.96 27.74
CA ALA A 8 5.82 -15.09 27.27
C ALA A 8 5.91 -15.35 25.75
N GLU A 9 6.69 -14.56 25.01
CA GLU A 9 6.81 -14.70 23.56
C GLU A 9 8.00 -15.55 23.12
N LEU A 10 7.79 -16.32 22.05
CA LEU A 10 8.84 -17.10 21.40
C LEU A 10 9.46 -16.30 20.27
N TYR A 11 10.77 -16.05 20.38
CA TYR A 11 11.54 -15.38 19.34
C TYR A 11 12.41 -16.37 18.57
N ARG A 12 12.46 -16.21 17.26
CA ARG A 12 13.32 -16.99 16.36
C ARG A 12 14.58 -16.19 16.04
N PHE A 13 15.73 -16.83 16.12
CA PHE A 13 17.03 -16.23 15.84
C PHE A 13 17.75 -17.06 14.78
N TYR A 14 18.57 -16.43 13.95
CA TYR A 14 19.41 -17.14 13.00
C TYR A 14 20.88 -16.86 13.29
N PHE A 15 21.73 -17.89 13.22
CA PHE A 15 23.17 -17.79 13.47
C PHE A 15 23.97 -18.31 12.29
N LYS A 16 25.06 -17.62 11.96
CA LYS A 16 26.08 -18.11 11.02
C LYS A 16 27.45 -18.03 11.68
N ASN A 17 28.12 -19.17 11.78
CA ASN A 17 29.43 -19.30 12.44
C ASN A 17 29.43 -18.75 13.88
N GLY A 18 28.36 -19.02 14.63
CA GLY A 18 28.20 -18.56 16.03
C GLY A 18 27.86 -17.08 16.19
N LYS A 19 27.67 -16.31 15.11
CA LYS A 19 27.24 -14.91 15.15
C LYS A 19 25.76 -14.79 14.78
N PRO A 20 24.93 -14.07 15.56
CA PRO A 20 23.53 -13.85 15.21
C PRO A 20 23.40 -12.90 14.03
N TYR A 21 22.36 -13.10 13.23
CA TYR A 21 21.85 -12.06 12.34
C TYR A 21 21.06 -11.05 13.16
N HIS A 22 21.41 -9.77 13.06
CA HIS A 22 20.71 -8.67 13.71
C HIS A 22 20.86 -7.41 12.88
N ALA A 23 19.88 -6.53 12.95
CA ALA A 23 19.97 -5.22 12.32
C ALA A 23 20.99 -4.33 13.05
N GLU A 24 21.58 -3.37 12.34
CA GLU A 24 22.29 -2.26 12.97
C GLU A 24 21.29 -1.20 13.47
N LYS A 25 20.21 -0.94 12.72
CA LYS A 25 19.16 0.02 13.08
C LYS A 25 17.77 -0.50 12.73
N GLY A 26 16.83 -0.38 13.68
CA GLY A 26 15.43 -0.74 13.49
C GLY A 26 15.28 -2.17 12.98
N LEU A 27 14.66 -2.33 11.79
CA LEU A 27 14.59 -3.60 11.07
C LEU A 27 15.38 -3.52 9.77
N GLU A 28 16.13 -4.58 9.46
CA GLU A 28 16.91 -4.72 8.23
C GLU A 28 16.69 -6.11 7.61
N LEU A 29 16.89 -6.21 6.28
CA LEU A 29 16.71 -7.45 5.52
C LEU A 29 18.00 -8.25 5.42
N PHE A 30 17.90 -9.55 5.68
CA PHE A 30 18.98 -10.50 5.50
C PHE A 30 18.56 -11.62 4.57
N THR A 31 19.48 -12.06 3.72
CA THR A 31 19.25 -13.21 2.83
C THR A 31 19.89 -14.44 3.46
N ILE A 32 19.07 -15.45 3.70
CA ILE A 32 19.47 -16.73 4.28
C ILE A 32 18.99 -17.81 3.30
N ASP A 33 19.96 -18.56 2.78
CA ASP A 33 19.79 -19.44 1.62
C ASP A 33 19.18 -18.71 0.42
N SER A 34 17.88 -18.89 0.18
CA SER A 34 17.10 -18.23 -0.87
C SER A 34 15.98 -17.33 -0.34
N GLY A 35 15.75 -17.35 0.98
CA GLY A 35 14.74 -16.54 1.65
C GLY A 35 15.27 -15.18 2.06
N LYS A 36 14.39 -14.18 2.11
CA LYS A 36 14.65 -12.89 2.74
C LYS A 36 13.86 -12.79 4.03
N TYR A 37 14.51 -12.33 5.08
CA TYR A 37 13.98 -12.25 6.44
C TYR A 37 14.28 -10.88 7.02
N ALA A 38 13.46 -10.38 7.92
CA ALA A 38 13.76 -9.18 8.70
C ALA A 38 14.18 -9.55 10.12
N PHE A 39 15.22 -8.90 10.63
CA PHE A 39 15.67 -9.02 12.01
C PHE A 39 15.73 -7.64 12.65
N ASN A 40 15.47 -7.56 13.95
CA ASN A 40 15.69 -6.34 14.71
C ASN A 40 17.12 -6.27 15.29
N THR A 41 17.42 -5.22 16.04
CA THR A 41 18.76 -5.01 16.63
C THR A 41 19.15 -6.01 17.72
N LYS A 42 18.18 -6.75 18.28
CA LYS A 42 18.43 -7.87 19.21
C LYS A 42 18.66 -9.20 18.48
N GLY A 43 18.46 -9.22 17.16
CA GLY A 43 18.53 -10.44 16.34
C GLY A 43 17.25 -11.26 16.33
N GLU A 44 16.15 -10.72 16.84
CA GLU A 44 14.84 -11.37 16.82
C GLU A 44 14.26 -11.26 15.40
N MET A 45 14.01 -12.40 14.77
CA MET A 45 13.35 -12.51 13.47
C MET A 45 11.92 -11.98 13.57
N GLN A 46 11.49 -11.24 12.55
CA GLN A 46 10.17 -10.65 12.48
C GLN A 46 9.26 -11.42 11.50
N THR A 47 7.99 -11.53 11.87
CA THR A 47 6.89 -12.03 11.04
C THR A 47 5.83 -10.94 10.85
N GLY A 48 4.87 -11.15 9.95
CA GLY A 48 3.77 -10.22 9.70
C GLY A 48 4.18 -8.99 8.88
N LYS A 49 3.32 -7.96 8.89
CA LYS A 49 3.58 -6.69 8.21
C LYS A 49 4.56 -5.86 9.03
N LYS A 50 5.67 -5.44 8.42
CA LYS A 50 6.71 -4.65 9.09
C LYS A 50 7.18 -3.48 8.23
N VAL A 51 7.54 -2.39 8.90
CA VAL A 51 8.24 -1.25 8.29
C VAL A 51 9.73 -1.51 8.42
N VAL A 52 10.43 -1.62 7.30
CA VAL A 52 11.85 -2.00 7.25
C VAL A 52 12.69 -0.85 6.72
N ASN A 53 13.85 -0.63 7.32
CA ASN A 53 14.82 0.37 6.85
C ASN A 53 15.47 -0.12 5.55
N LEU A 54 15.62 0.80 4.61
CA LEU A 54 16.31 0.58 3.34
C LEU A 54 17.72 1.15 3.41
N GLU A 55 18.60 0.68 2.53
CA GLU A 55 20.01 1.09 2.46
C GLU A 55 20.17 2.60 2.16
N ASP A 56 19.19 3.22 1.51
CA ASP A 56 19.17 4.66 1.18
C ASP A 56 18.65 5.54 2.34
N GLY A 57 18.36 4.94 3.50
CA GLY A 57 17.84 5.62 4.68
C GLY A 57 16.33 5.84 4.70
N ASN A 58 15.61 5.42 3.65
CA ASN A 58 14.14 5.41 3.63
C ASN A 58 13.59 4.18 4.34
N VAL A 59 12.26 4.10 4.43
CA VAL A 59 11.55 2.91 4.93
C VAL A 59 10.52 2.43 3.91
N ALA A 60 10.18 1.14 3.97
CA ALA A 60 9.08 0.57 3.21
C ALA A 60 8.35 -0.52 4.00
N ASN A 61 7.07 -0.74 3.67
CA ASN A 61 6.32 -1.88 4.18
C ASN A 61 6.76 -3.18 3.50
N PHE A 62 6.92 -4.25 4.28
CA PHE A 62 7.14 -5.61 3.83
C PHE A 62 6.18 -6.54 4.58
N TYR A 63 5.94 -7.73 4.03
CA TYR A 63 5.19 -8.78 4.70
C TYR A 63 6.03 -10.05 4.77
N PHE A 64 6.08 -10.65 5.95
CA PHE A 64 6.77 -11.91 6.24
C PHE A 64 5.74 -12.92 6.72
N ASP A 65 5.76 -14.14 6.18
CA ASP A 65 4.85 -15.19 6.66
C ASP A 65 5.22 -15.67 8.08
N GLU A 66 4.50 -16.67 8.60
CA GLU A 66 4.72 -17.25 9.93
C GLU A 66 6.12 -17.88 10.09
N GLU A 67 6.75 -18.25 8.97
CA GLU A 67 8.13 -18.73 8.91
C GLU A 67 9.16 -17.60 8.77
N GLY A 68 8.71 -16.34 8.76
CA GLY A 68 9.54 -15.15 8.60
C GLY A 68 9.98 -14.90 7.17
N VAL A 69 9.49 -15.67 6.20
CA VAL A 69 9.92 -15.55 4.80
C VAL A 69 9.16 -14.40 4.16
N MET A 70 9.91 -13.46 3.58
CA MET A 70 9.35 -12.30 2.87
C MET A 70 8.46 -12.74 1.70
N LYS A 71 7.24 -12.20 1.67
CA LYS A 71 6.27 -12.42 0.58
C LYS A 71 6.28 -11.26 -0.40
N THR A 72 5.76 -11.55 -1.60
CA THR A 72 5.61 -10.58 -2.69
C THR A 72 4.24 -10.71 -3.35
N GLY A 73 3.87 -9.79 -4.23
CA GLY A 73 2.60 -9.82 -4.96
C GLY A 73 1.40 -9.48 -4.08
N LYS A 74 0.22 -9.93 -4.49
CA LYS A 74 -1.04 -9.73 -3.74
C LYS A 74 -1.03 -10.54 -2.45
N GLN A 75 -1.32 -9.90 -1.33
CA GLN A 75 -1.46 -10.53 -0.02
C GLN A 75 -2.77 -10.08 0.62
N VAL A 76 -3.42 -11.00 1.33
CA VAL A 76 -4.62 -10.73 2.12
C VAL A 76 -4.22 -10.91 3.58
N ILE A 77 -4.23 -9.83 4.35
CA ILE A 77 -3.62 -9.75 5.67
C ILE A 77 -4.67 -9.31 6.67
N PHE A 78 -4.80 -10.04 7.78
CA PHE A 78 -5.63 -9.61 8.89
C PHE A 78 -4.87 -8.58 9.74
N ASP A 79 -5.48 -7.43 9.94
CA ASP A 79 -5.01 -6.37 10.83
C ASP A 79 -5.68 -6.57 12.18
N GLU A 80 -4.93 -7.06 13.17
CA GLU A 80 -5.47 -7.38 14.50
C GLU A 80 -5.92 -6.14 15.27
N ASP A 81 -5.28 -4.98 15.03
CA ASP A 81 -5.61 -3.72 15.71
C ASP A 81 -6.96 -3.17 15.23
N LEU A 82 -7.21 -3.28 13.93
CA LEU A 82 -8.46 -2.83 13.29
C LEU A 82 -9.54 -3.93 13.26
N GLY A 83 -9.17 -5.18 13.49
CA GLY A 83 -10.07 -6.33 13.42
C GLY A 83 -10.60 -6.61 12.01
N GLU A 84 -9.85 -6.21 10.98
CA GLU A 84 -10.29 -6.29 9.58
C GLU A 84 -9.27 -6.95 8.66
N THR A 85 -9.76 -7.45 7.52
CA THR A 85 -8.88 -8.01 6.48
C THR A 85 -8.56 -6.95 5.44
N GLN A 86 -7.28 -6.66 5.30
CA GLN A 86 -6.74 -5.71 4.32
C GLN A 86 -6.15 -6.43 3.11
N ASN A 87 -6.17 -5.75 1.98
CA ASN A 87 -5.59 -6.25 0.74
C ASN A 87 -4.35 -5.44 0.40
N TRP A 88 -3.24 -6.14 0.22
CA TRP A 88 -1.93 -5.54 0.01
C TRP A 88 -1.32 -5.99 -1.31
N TYR A 89 -0.43 -5.17 -1.86
CA TYR A 89 0.42 -5.53 -2.98
C TYR A 89 1.88 -5.15 -2.73
N PHE A 90 2.77 -6.12 -2.87
CA PHE A 90 4.21 -5.94 -2.74
C PHE A 90 4.90 -6.22 -4.09
N HIS A 91 5.95 -5.46 -4.40
CA HIS A 91 6.72 -5.65 -5.65
C HIS A 91 7.24 -7.09 -5.77
N THR A 92 7.11 -7.70 -6.95
CA THR A 92 7.46 -9.12 -7.20
C THR A 92 8.92 -9.32 -7.63
N ASP A 93 9.54 -8.28 -8.16
CA ASP A 93 10.87 -8.30 -8.78
C ASP A 93 11.55 -6.92 -8.69
N GLY A 94 12.74 -6.83 -9.27
CA GLY A 94 13.55 -5.61 -9.32
C GLY A 94 14.18 -5.23 -7.98
N SER A 95 14.80 -4.04 -7.94
CA SER A 95 15.44 -3.49 -6.74
C SER A 95 14.46 -3.23 -5.60
N ARG A 96 13.16 -3.10 -5.90
CA ARG A 96 12.09 -2.86 -4.93
C ARG A 96 11.38 -4.14 -4.48
N LYS A 97 11.84 -5.33 -4.90
CA LYS A 97 11.18 -6.61 -4.58
C LYS A 97 10.85 -6.72 -3.08
N GLY A 98 9.59 -7.00 -2.78
CA GLY A 98 9.05 -7.11 -1.42
C GLY A 98 8.55 -5.81 -0.82
N GLN A 99 8.95 -4.63 -1.33
CA GLN A 99 8.44 -3.35 -0.84
C GLN A 99 6.97 -3.17 -1.21
N GLY A 100 6.20 -2.56 -0.32
CA GLY A 100 4.81 -2.16 -0.56
C GLY A 100 4.72 -1.24 -1.78
N PHE A 101 3.82 -1.58 -2.71
CA PHE A 101 3.63 -0.83 -3.94
C PHE A 101 2.88 0.48 -3.70
N HIS A 102 3.38 1.56 -4.29
CA HIS A 102 2.76 2.88 -4.19
C HIS A 102 2.48 3.40 -5.59
N GLY A 103 1.20 3.44 -5.97
CA GLY A 103 0.76 3.78 -7.33
C GLY A 103 -0.51 3.06 -7.76
N ILE A 104 -0.82 3.11 -9.05
CA ILE A 104 -1.96 2.40 -9.64
C ILE A 104 -1.47 1.19 -10.42
N LYS A 105 -2.04 0.01 -10.14
CA LYS A 105 -1.75 -1.24 -10.83
C LYS A 105 -3.06 -1.97 -11.11
N ASP A 106 -3.26 -2.40 -12.36
CA ASP A 106 -4.45 -3.15 -12.79
C ASP A 106 -5.77 -2.45 -12.40
N ASN A 107 -5.79 -1.12 -12.58
CA ASN A 107 -6.89 -0.24 -12.19
C ASN A 107 -7.19 -0.15 -10.68
N VAL A 108 -6.29 -0.62 -9.82
CA VAL A 108 -6.40 -0.53 -8.36
C VAL A 108 -5.31 0.41 -7.83
N LEU A 109 -5.69 1.30 -6.92
CA LEU A 109 -4.77 2.24 -6.27
C LEU A 109 -4.24 1.62 -4.98
N TYR A 110 -2.91 1.63 -4.80
CA TYR A 110 -2.24 1.23 -3.56
C TYR A 110 -1.39 2.37 -3.02
N VAL A 111 -1.43 2.55 -1.71
CA VAL A 111 -0.60 3.51 -0.96
C VAL A 111 0.30 2.70 -0.03
N TYR A 112 1.61 2.74 -0.30
CA TYR A 112 2.64 2.00 0.46
C TYR A 112 2.34 0.51 0.64
N GLY A 113 1.67 -0.09 -0.34
CA GLY A 113 1.26 -1.48 -0.39
C GLY A 113 -0.21 -1.71 -0.06
N LEU A 114 -0.88 -0.84 0.67
CA LEU A 114 -2.29 -1.01 1.07
C LEU A 114 -3.22 -0.59 -0.07
N ARG A 115 -4.14 -1.48 -0.48
CA ARG A 115 -5.20 -1.15 -1.43
C ARG A 115 -6.10 -0.06 -0.84
N GLN A 116 -6.33 0.98 -1.61
CA GLN A 116 -7.26 2.05 -1.25
C GLN A 116 -8.62 1.78 -1.88
N GLU A 117 -9.68 1.96 -1.11
CA GLU A 117 -11.06 1.73 -1.52
C GLU A 117 -12.00 2.67 -0.77
N ALA A 118 -13.20 2.88 -1.33
CA ALA A 118 -14.26 3.56 -0.60
C ALA A 118 -14.78 2.64 0.52
N ASP A 119 -15.27 3.24 1.61
CA ASP A 119 -16.00 2.50 2.63
C ASP A 119 -17.15 1.70 2.01
N LYS A 120 -17.54 0.59 2.64
CA LYS A 120 -18.56 -0.32 2.12
C LYS A 120 -19.92 0.36 1.90
N ASP A 121 -20.20 1.41 2.65
CA ASP A 121 -21.44 2.19 2.58
C ASP A 121 -21.36 3.35 1.57
N LEU A 122 -20.19 3.59 0.97
CA LEU A 122 -19.96 4.63 -0.02
C LEU A 122 -19.73 4.03 -1.40
N ARG A 123 -20.35 4.60 -2.42
CA ARG A 123 -20.08 4.21 -3.81
C ARG A 123 -18.69 4.60 -4.27
N PHE A 124 -18.25 5.80 -3.87
CA PHE A 124 -16.97 6.37 -4.26
C PHE A 124 -16.31 7.13 -3.12
N ALA A 125 -14.99 7.18 -3.13
CA ALA A 125 -14.20 8.01 -2.24
C ALA A 125 -13.01 8.64 -2.99
N PRO A 126 -12.62 9.88 -2.66
CA PRO A 126 -11.37 10.45 -3.13
C PRO A 126 -10.19 9.85 -2.35
N VAL A 127 -9.09 9.57 -3.06
CA VAL A 127 -7.85 9.07 -2.47
C VAL A 127 -6.69 9.86 -3.03
N GLU A 128 -5.84 10.37 -2.15
CA GLU A 128 -4.63 11.09 -2.56
C GLU A 128 -3.53 10.12 -3.01
N LEU A 129 -2.89 10.44 -4.13
CA LEU A 129 -1.68 9.79 -4.61
C LEU A 129 -0.79 10.82 -5.32
N ASN A 130 0.41 11.05 -4.76
CA ASN A 130 1.41 11.98 -5.30
C ASN A 130 0.85 13.40 -5.58
N GLY A 131 0.02 13.92 -4.69
CA GLY A 131 -0.58 15.26 -4.80
C GLY A 131 -1.82 15.36 -5.69
N ASN A 132 -2.24 14.26 -6.34
CA ASN A 132 -3.48 14.19 -7.10
C ASN A 132 -4.55 13.42 -6.33
N GLN A 133 -5.81 13.85 -6.45
CA GLN A 133 -6.96 13.14 -5.89
C GLN A 133 -7.54 12.20 -6.94
N TYR A 134 -7.66 10.92 -6.65
CA TYR A 134 -8.25 9.91 -7.53
C TYR A 134 -9.58 9.41 -6.97
N LEU A 135 -10.54 9.13 -7.85
CA LEU A 135 -11.81 8.54 -7.42
C LEU A 135 -11.72 7.02 -7.44
N VAL A 136 -11.94 6.36 -6.30
CA VAL A 136 -12.02 4.90 -6.20
C VAL A 136 -13.41 4.46 -5.78
N ASN A 137 -13.81 3.24 -6.12
CA ASN A 137 -15.03 2.61 -5.57
C ASN A 137 -14.73 1.68 -4.40
N SER A 138 -15.77 1.07 -3.82
CA SER A 138 -15.67 0.14 -2.69
C SER A 138 -14.97 -1.20 -2.99
N ASN A 139 -14.68 -1.49 -4.26
CA ASN A 139 -13.84 -2.63 -4.66
C ASN A 139 -12.38 -2.21 -4.95
N GLY A 140 -12.03 -0.95 -4.65
CA GLY A 140 -10.71 -0.37 -4.89
C GLY A 140 -10.41 -0.03 -6.36
N ALA A 141 -11.41 -0.09 -7.24
CA ALA A 141 -11.22 0.24 -8.65
C ALA A 141 -11.24 1.76 -8.87
N VAL A 142 -10.19 2.28 -9.52
CA VAL A 142 -10.10 3.67 -9.94
C VAL A 142 -11.15 3.94 -11.03
N GLN A 143 -11.96 4.97 -10.82
CA GLN A 143 -12.98 5.43 -11.76
C GLN A 143 -12.34 6.36 -12.80
N LYS A 144 -12.52 6.05 -14.08
CA LYS A 144 -11.84 6.74 -15.18
C LYS A 144 -12.82 7.13 -16.28
N ALA A 145 -12.50 8.23 -16.95
CA ALA A 145 -13.13 8.56 -18.22
C ALA A 145 -12.53 7.74 -19.38
N THR A 146 -13.23 7.72 -20.51
CA THR A 146 -12.64 7.35 -21.80
C THR A 146 -12.26 8.61 -22.57
N SER A 147 -11.39 8.49 -23.58
CA SER A 147 -11.00 9.62 -24.44
C SER A 147 -12.17 10.30 -25.16
N SER A 148 -13.31 9.60 -25.32
CA SER A 148 -14.53 10.11 -25.95
C SER A 148 -15.60 10.59 -24.96
N SER A 149 -15.44 10.32 -23.66
CA SER A 149 -16.39 10.76 -22.63
C SER A 149 -16.39 12.28 -22.52
N LYS A 150 -17.54 12.87 -22.17
CA LYS A 150 -17.69 14.29 -21.88
C LYS A 150 -18.39 14.47 -20.54
N SER A 151 -17.95 15.45 -19.76
CA SER A 151 -18.61 15.87 -18.53
C SER A 151 -19.77 16.80 -18.85
N ASN A 152 -20.91 16.60 -18.18
CA ASN A 152 -22.02 17.55 -18.20
C ASN A 152 -21.85 18.62 -17.10
N ALA A 153 -21.22 18.26 -15.98
CA ALA A 153 -20.93 19.18 -14.88
C ALA A 153 -19.82 20.20 -15.21
N MET A 154 -18.88 19.83 -16.08
CA MET A 154 -17.75 20.65 -16.54
C MET A 154 -17.60 20.56 -18.07
N PRO A 155 -18.57 21.06 -18.86
CA PRO A 155 -18.57 20.94 -20.32
C PRO A 155 -17.40 21.67 -21.00
N GLU A 156 -16.82 22.68 -20.35
CA GLU A 156 -15.67 23.46 -20.83
C GLU A 156 -14.38 22.63 -20.98
N LEU A 157 -14.28 21.50 -20.27
CA LEU A 157 -13.12 20.60 -20.35
C LEU A 157 -13.09 19.79 -21.66
N GLY A 158 -14.22 19.70 -22.37
CA GLY A 158 -14.33 18.94 -23.62
C GLY A 158 -14.33 17.42 -23.42
N SER A 159 -13.69 16.69 -24.34
CA SER A 159 -13.61 15.23 -24.29
C SER A 159 -12.51 14.74 -23.35
N GLY A 160 -12.63 13.51 -22.84
CA GLY A 160 -11.68 12.90 -21.92
C GLY A 160 -12.07 12.99 -20.44
N TYR A 161 -13.31 13.42 -20.17
CA TYR A 161 -13.84 13.64 -18.83
C TYR A 161 -15.18 12.95 -18.63
N LYS A 162 -15.45 12.48 -17.42
CA LYS A 162 -16.69 11.77 -17.09
C LYS A 162 -17.17 12.11 -15.69
N ASP A 163 -18.48 12.21 -15.55
CA ASP A 163 -19.17 12.45 -14.29
C ASP A 163 -19.53 11.12 -13.62
N PHE A 164 -19.25 11.02 -12.32
CA PHE A 164 -19.68 9.93 -11.44
C PHE A 164 -20.50 10.54 -10.30
N MET A 165 -21.73 10.09 -10.15
CA MET A 165 -22.66 10.58 -9.13
C MET A 165 -22.84 9.51 -8.04
N ASP A 166 -22.72 9.93 -6.78
CA ASP A 166 -23.01 9.08 -5.62
C ASP A 166 -24.47 9.19 -5.18
N GLU A 167 -24.83 8.47 -4.11
CA GLU A 167 -26.20 8.40 -3.59
C GLU A 167 -26.72 9.74 -3.02
N ASN A 168 -25.85 10.70 -2.76
CA ASN A 168 -26.19 12.00 -2.19
C ASN A 168 -26.21 13.11 -3.25
N ASP A 169 -26.40 12.75 -4.53
CA ASP A 169 -26.37 13.65 -5.69
C ASP A 169 -25.03 14.41 -5.87
N LYS A 170 -23.97 14.01 -5.16
CA LYS A 170 -22.65 14.62 -5.35
C LYS A 170 -22.04 14.09 -6.64
N VAL A 171 -21.59 15.01 -7.48
CA VAL A 171 -20.97 14.72 -8.77
C VAL A 171 -19.46 14.89 -8.69
N TRP A 172 -18.74 13.85 -9.09
CA TRP A 172 -17.29 13.83 -9.25
C TRP A 172 -16.95 13.81 -10.73
N THR A 173 -16.24 14.82 -11.22
CA THR A 173 -15.71 14.82 -12.60
C THR A 173 -14.29 14.26 -12.58
N VAL A 174 -13.99 13.25 -13.39
CA VAL A 174 -12.64 12.65 -13.48
C VAL A 174 -12.11 12.62 -14.91
N ASN A 175 -10.80 12.63 -15.07
CA ASN A 175 -10.12 12.49 -16.37
C ASN A 175 -9.87 11.01 -16.76
N THR A 176 -9.17 10.78 -17.87
CA THR A 176 -8.83 9.42 -18.36
C THR A 176 -7.88 8.62 -17.47
N GLU A 177 -7.16 9.28 -16.55
CA GLU A 177 -6.30 8.63 -15.56
C GLU A 177 -7.04 8.37 -14.24
N GLY A 178 -8.22 8.97 -14.07
CA GLY A 178 -9.06 8.88 -12.88
C GLY A 178 -8.83 9.99 -11.85
N VAL A 179 -8.08 11.03 -12.22
CA VAL A 179 -7.84 12.21 -11.38
C VAL A 179 -9.11 13.05 -11.33
N ILE A 180 -9.54 13.39 -10.12
CA ILE A 180 -10.68 14.25 -9.83
C ILE A 180 -10.35 15.67 -10.25
N GLN A 181 -11.25 16.27 -11.02
CA GLN A 181 -11.17 17.66 -11.43
C GLN A 181 -11.92 18.52 -10.41
N SER A 182 -11.30 19.62 -9.99
CA SER A 182 -11.94 20.66 -9.18
C SER A 182 -12.11 21.89 -10.04
N GLN A 183 -13.19 22.64 -9.85
CA GLN A 183 -13.24 23.99 -10.42
C GLN A 183 -12.16 24.82 -9.73
N ASN A 184 -11.18 25.29 -10.48
CA ASN A 184 -10.32 26.36 -9.99
C ASN A 184 -11.20 27.59 -9.80
N THR A 185 -11.60 27.89 -8.58
CA THR A 185 -11.99 29.25 -8.23
C THR A 185 -10.74 30.10 -8.37
N ALA A 186 -10.60 30.76 -9.51
CA ALA A 186 -9.63 31.84 -9.65
C ALA A 186 -9.87 32.83 -8.51
N GLN A 187 -8.85 33.02 -7.69
CA GLN A 187 -8.82 34.00 -6.60
C GLN A 187 -8.49 35.39 -7.14
#